data_AF-A0A8H3AFF9-F1
#
_entry.id   AF-A0A8H3AFF9-F1
#
_cell.length_a   1.000
_cell.length_b   1.000
_cell.length_c   1.000
_cell.angle_alpha   90.00
_cell.angle_beta   90.00
_cell.angle_gamma   90.00
#
_symmetry.space_group_name_H-M   'P 1'
#
loop_
_entity.id
_entity.type
_entity.pdbx_description
1 polymer ?
#
loop_
_entity_poly.entity_id
_entity_poly.type
_entity_poly.pdbx_seq_one_letter_code
_entity_poly.pdbx_strand_id
1 'polypeptide(L)'
;MDELKMTGNCLKGSRGLLSFDPGFDEGEHWKLIKELFTHIFGVPATARRAKPFIDHVLTFSIVDNKVWFRNFQIIEKDPLKPNGPPETSLVEIGPRFVLTPIRIFEGAFGGATVFSNPEFITPAAIRSQFKRAQGEKYRARKESQAERGARRDERRRDEDELAVRKVFS
;
A
#
# COMPACT_ATOMS: atom_id res chain seq x y z
N MET A 1 -4.12 6.25 -19.69
CA MET A 1 -2.88 6.04 -18.93
C MET A 1 -2.03 7.26 -19.18
N ASP A 2 -2.14 8.24 -18.30
CA ASP A 2 -1.59 9.59 -18.51
C ASP A 2 -0.38 9.83 -17.59
N GLU A 3 0.43 8.78 -17.41
CA GLU A 3 1.69 8.82 -16.67
C GLU A 3 2.83 8.85 -17.69
N LEU A 4 3.59 9.95 -17.72
CA LEU A 4 4.63 10.26 -18.73
C LEU A 4 5.70 9.17 -18.90
N LYS A 5 5.83 8.25 -17.94
CA LYS A 5 6.86 7.20 -17.91
C LYS A 5 6.39 5.84 -18.46
N MET A 6 5.14 5.69 -18.88
CA MET A 6 4.59 4.44 -19.41
C MET A 6 4.39 4.54 -20.92
N THR A 7 5.47 4.29 -21.67
CA THR A 7 5.50 4.45 -23.13
C THR A 7 5.14 3.17 -23.89
N GLY A 8 4.99 2.05 -23.20
CA GLY A 8 4.65 0.77 -23.82
C GLY A 8 3.19 0.68 -24.26
N ASN A 9 2.91 -0.20 -25.21
CA ASN A 9 1.55 -0.53 -25.66
C ASN A 9 1.40 -2.04 -25.91
N CYS A 10 0.18 -2.57 -25.79
CA CYS A 10 -0.13 -3.96 -26.15
C CYS A 10 -1.50 -4.06 -26.82
N LEU A 11 -1.68 -5.09 -27.65
CA LEU A 11 -2.94 -5.42 -28.29
C LEU A 11 -3.98 -5.77 -27.24
N LYS A 12 -5.17 -5.17 -27.39
CA LYS A 12 -6.31 -5.54 -26.57
C LYS A 12 -6.73 -6.98 -26.88
N GLY A 13 -6.64 -7.86 -25.88
CA GLY A 13 -7.03 -9.27 -25.98
C GLY A 13 -5.91 -10.20 -26.45
N SER A 14 -4.66 -9.75 -26.47
CA SER A 14 -3.51 -10.67 -26.57
C SER A 14 -3.39 -11.52 -25.31
N ARG A 15 -2.70 -12.66 -25.45
CA ARG A 15 -2.49 -13.63 -24.37
C ARG A 15 -1.14 -13.34 -23.72
N GLY A 16 -1.13 -12.43 -22.75
CA GLY A 16 0.08 -12.05 -22.04
C GLY A 16 0.69 -13.20 -21.23
N LEU A 17 1.99 -13.15 -21.04
CA LEU A 17 2.69 -14.08 -20.14
C LEU A 17 2.48 -13.65 -18.69
N LEU A 18 2.36 -14.61 -17.79
CA LEU A 18 2.35 -14.36 -16.35
C LEU A 18 3.71 -14.78 -15.78
N SER A 19 4.41 -13.84 -15.18
CA SER A 19 5.70 -14.08 -14.53
C SER A 19 5.52 -13.94 -13.02
N PHE A 20 5.74 -15.04 -12.29
CA PHE A 20 5.69 -15.06 -10.84
C PHE A 20 7.10 -15.21 -10.26
N ASP A 21 7.37 -14.41 -9.24
CA ASP A 21 8.55 -14.52 -8.39
C ASP A 21 8.58 -15.88 -7.64
N PRO A 22 9.74 -16.55 -7.51
CA PRO A 22 9.89 -17.76 -6.70
C PRO A 22 9.31 -17.68 -5.28
N GLY A 23 9.27 -16.48 -4.67
CA GLY A 23 8.67 -16.29 -3.35
C GLY A 23 7.20 -16.74 -3.25
N PHE A 24 6.49 -16.84 -4.38
CA PHE A 24 5.13 -17.36 -4.40
C PHE A 24 5.02 -18.85 -4.04
N ASP A 25 6.12 -19.60 -4.18
CA ASP A 25 6.16 -21.04 -3.91
C ASP A 25 6.61 -21.36 -2.46
N GLU A 26 6.91 -20.34 -1.65
CA GLU A 26 7.37 -20.52 -0.26
C GLU A 26 6.21 -20.74 0.73
N GLY A 27 5.13 -19.96 0.61
CA GLY A 27 3.99 -20.00 1.52
C GLY A 27 2.72 -20.59 0.90
N GLU A 28 1.92 -21.33 1.69
CA GLU A 28 0.65 -21.90 1.21
C GLU A 28 -0.33 -20.82 0.72
N HIS A 29 -0.45 -19.73 1.46
CA HIS A 29 -1.27 -18.58 1.07
C HIS A 29 -0.76 -17.92 -0.21
N TRP A 30 0.56 -17.89 -0.43
CA TRP A 30 1.14 -17.37 -1.66
C TRP A 30 0.89 -18.29 -2.86
N LYS A 31 1.02 -19.60 -2.69
CA LYS A 31 0.66 -20.58 -3.72
C LYS A 31 -0.80 -20.43 -4.15
N LEU A 32 -1.71 -20.27 -3.18
CA LEU A 32 -3.12 -20.01 -3.45
C LEU A 32 -3.32 -18.71 -4.23
N ILE A 33 -2.63 -17.63 -3.84
CA ILE A 33 -2.71 -16.34 -4.55
C ILE A 33 -2.15 -16.46 -5.98
N LYS A 34 -1.05 -17.19 -6.18
CA LYS A 34 -0.46 -17.46 -7.51
C LYS A 34 -1.45 -18.20 -8.41
N GLU A 35 -2.12 -19.22 -7.89
CA GLU A 35 -3.15 -19.95 -8.64
C GLU A 35 -4.34 -19.06 -8.98
N LEU A 36 -4.84 -18.29 -8.00
CA LEU A 36 -5.93 -17.35 -8.20
C LEU A 36 -5.59 -16.29 -9.27
N PHE A 37 -4.39 -15.73 -9.22
CA PHE A 37 -3.94 -14.75 -10.21
C PHE A 37 -3.74 -15.37 -11.59
N THR A 38 -3.33 -16.63 -11.66
CA THR A 38 -3.26 -17.36 -12.92
C THR A 38 -4.65 -17.46 -13.57
N HIS A 39 -5.70 -17.71 -12.78
CA HIS A 39 -7.07 -17.74 -13.28
C HIS A 39 -7.65 -16.36 -13.62
N ILE A 40 -7.30 -15.32 -12.85
CA ILE A 40 -7.83 -13.96 -13.07
C ILE A 40 -7.16 -13.29 -14.27
N PHE A 41 -5.84 -13.36 -14.36
CA PHE A 41 -5.05 -12.62 -15.35
C PHE A 41 -4.67 -13.47 -16.57
N GLY A 42 -4.77 -14.79 -16.47
CA GLY A 42 -4.53 -15.70 -17.59
C GLY A 42 -5.65 -15.62 -18.62
N VAL A 43 -5.28 -15.55 -19.90
CA VAL A 43 -6.24 -15.57 -21.01
C VAL A 43 -6.26 -16.97 -21.64
N PRO A 44 -7.34 -17.75 -21.47
CA PRO A 44 -7.42 -19.08 -22.04
C PRO A 44 -7.44 -19.03 -23.57
N ALA A 45 -6.91 -20.06 -24.22
CA ALA A 45 -6.84 -20.12 -25.69
C ALA A 45 -8.23 -20.07 -26.35
N THR A 46 -9.27 -20.49 -25.64
CA THR A 46 -10.67 -20.52 -26.10
C THR A 46 -11.41 -19.19 -25.91
N ALA A 47 -10.77 -18.17 -25.33
CA ALA A 47 -11.42 -16.90 -25.06
C ALA A 47 -11.89 -16.21 -26.34
N ARG A 48 -13.15 -15.75 -26.34
CA ARG A 48 -13.72 -15.00 -27.45
C ARG A 48 -12.94 -13.70 -27.65
N ARG A 49 -12.51 -13.43 -28.89
CA ARG A 49 -11.69 -12.27 -29.28
C ARG A 49 -10.22 -12.33 -28.82
N ALA A 50 -9.74 -13.48 -28.33
CA ALA A 50 -8.31 -13.67 -28.09
C ALA A 50 -7.52 -13.49 -29.38
N LYS A 51 -6.39 -12.79 -29.29
CA LYS A 51 -5.42 -12.64 -30.38
C LYS A 51 -4.32 -13.68 -30.21
N PRO A 52 -3.78 -14.23 -31.33
CA PRO A 52 -2.81 -15.32 -31.27
C PRO A 52 -1.41 -14.87 -30.80
N PHE A 53 -1.12 -13.56 -30.78
CA PHE A 53 0.19 -13.02 -30.45
C PHE A 53 0.38 -12.81 -28.95
N ILE A 54 1.63 -12.99 -28.51
CA ILE A 54 2.12 -12.65 -27.19
C ILE A 54 2.92 -11.37 -27.35
N ASP A 55 2.48 -10.29 -26.70
CA ASP A 55 3.07 -8.96 -26.85
C ASP A 55 3.33 -8.26 -25.51
N HIS A 56 2.92 -8.88 -24.40
CA HIS A 56 3.13 -8.34 -23.07
C HIS A 56 3.33 -9.43 -22.03
N VAL A 57 3.92 -9.02 -20.90
CA VAL A 57 4.12 -9.83 -19.71
C VAL A 57 3.60 -9.08 -18.49
N LEU A 58 2.81 -9.77 -17.68
CA LEU A 58 2.38 -9.34 -16.36
C LEU A 58 3.31 -9.96 -15.33
N THR A 59 3.98 -9.13 -14.55
CA THR A 59 4.94 -9.58 -13.53
C THR A 59 4.38 -9.36 -12.15
N PHE A 60 4.43 -10.40 -11.32
CA PHE A 60 4.07 -10.38 -9.91
C PHE A 60 5.32 -10.68 -9.08
N SER A 61 5.73 -9.73 -8.25
CA SER A 61 6.89 -9.87 -7.35
C SER A 61 6.48 -9.69 -5.90
N ILE A 62 7.11 -10.43 -4.98
CA ILE A 62 6.85 -10.29 -3.55
C ILE A 62 7.99 -9.47 -2.95
N VAL A 63 7.66 -8.29 -2.43
CA VAL A 63 8.60 -7.42 -1.71
C VAL A 63 7.88 -6.86 -0.49
N ASP A 64 8.49 -6.98 0.69
CA ASP A 64 7.91 -6.59 1.98
C ASP A 64 6.51 -7.18 2.23
N ASN A 65 6.33 -8.47 1.94
CA ASN A 65 5.04 -9.17 2.06
C ASN A 65 3.89 -8.54 1.23
N LYS A 66 4.25 -7.78 0.19
CA LYS A 66 3.30 -7.17 -0.75
C LYS A 66 3.55 -7.68 -2.15
N VAL A 67 2.49 -7.83 -2.91
CA VAL A 67 2.57 -8.18 -4.32
C VAL A 67 2.67 -6.92 -5.15
N TRP A 68 3.78 -6.78 -5.87
CA TRP A 68 4.00 -5.74 -6.84
C TRP A 68 3.57 -6.22 -8.21
N PHE A 69 2.65 -5.49 -8.82
CA PHE A 69 2.18 -5.75 -10.17
C PHE A 69 2.81 -4.77 -11.15
N ARG A 70 3.34 -5.28 -12.27
CA ARG A 70 3.76 -4.47 -13.41
C ARG A 70 3.38 -5.16 -14.72
N ASN A 71 3.21 -4.35 -15.76
CA ASN A 71 2.86 -4.79 -17.11
C ASN A 71 3.89 -4.23 -18.10
N PHE A 72 4.53 -5.12 -18.85
CA PHE A 72 5.56 -4.76 -19.83
C PHE A 72 5.20 -5.26 -21.22
N GLN A 73 5.44 -4.42 -22.22
CA GLN A 73 5.44 -4.78 -23.62
C GLN A 73 6.71 -5.55 -23.95
N ILE A 74 6.59 -6.59 -24.76
CA ILE A 74 7.71 -7.35 -25.33
C ILE A 74 8.07 -6.71 -26.68
N ILE A 75 9.32 -6.30 -26.82
CA ILE A 75 9.89 -5.76 -28.05
C ILE A 75 10.99 -6.70 -28.52
N GLU A 76 10.81 -7.36 -29.65
CA GLU A 76 11.77 -8.34 -30.21
C GLU A 76 12.82 -7.72 -31.15
N LYS A 77 12.60 -6.48 -31.62
CA LYS A 77 13.50 -5.77 -32.52
C LYS A 77 13.75 -4.38 -31.97
N ASP A 78 15.03 -4.00 -31.86
CA ASP A 78 15.40 -2.63 -31.53
C ASP A 78 14.91 -1.70 -32.66
N PRO A 79 14.01 -0.72 -32.37
CA PRO A 79 13.54 0.23 -33.37
C PRO A 79 14.68 1.05 -34.01
N LEU A 80 15.85 1.14 -33.37
CA LEU A 80 17.02 1.85 -33.89
C LEU A 80 17.87 1.01 -34.87
N LYS A 81 17.75 -0.32 -34.83
CA LYS A 81 18.53 -1.26 -35.68
C LYS A 81 17.63 -2.37 -36.25
N PRO A 82 16.78 -2.07 -37.25
CA PRO A 82 15.77 -3.00 -37.76
C PRO A 82 16.33 -4.28 -38.40
N ASN A 83 17.60 -4.25 -38.87
CA ASN A 83 18.29 -5.37 -39.50
C ASN A 83 19.30 -6.07 -38.57
N GLY A 84 19.32 -5.70 -37.28
CA GLY A 84 20.17 -6.36 -36.28
C GLY A 84 19.63 -7.75 -35.89
N PRO A 85 20.43 -8.54 -35.15
CA PRO A 85 19.92 -9.75 -34.50
C PRO A 85 18.75 -9.39 -33.57
N PRO A 86 17.77 -10.29 -33.38
CA PRO A 86 16.64 -10.04 -32.50
C PRO A 86 17.14 -9.84 -31.07
N GLU A 87 16.80 -8.70 -30.48
CA GLU A 87 17.12 -8.34 -29.10
C GLU A 87 15.81 -8.14 -28.36
N THR A 88 15.55 -8.98 -27.36
CA THR A 88 14.31 -8.89 -26.57
C THR A 88 14.48 -7.86 -25.48
N SER A 89 13.68 -6.80 -25.52
CA SER A 89 13.61 -5.77 -24.50
C SER A 89 12.17 -5.60 -23.99
N LEU A 90 12.05 -5.06 -22.77
CA LEU A 90 10.78 -4.85 -22.11
C LEU A 90 10.53 -3.36 -21.87
N VAL A 91 9.36 -2.86 -22.23
CA VAL A 91 8.95 -1.45 -22.01
C VAL A 91 7.68 -1.41 -21.18
N GLU A 92 7.66 -0.60 -20.12
CA GLU A 92 6.51 -0.54 -19.19
C GLU A 92 5.27 0.10 -19.85
N ILE A 93 4.14 -0.60 -19.79
CA ILE A 93 2.84 -0.18 -20.34
C ILE A 93 1.96 0.42 -19.24
N GLY A 94 1.93 -0.24 -18.07
CA GLY A 94 0.96 0.02 -17.01
C GLY A 94 -0.32 -0.83 -17.10
N PRO A 95 -1.18 -0.81 -16.06
CA PRO A 95 -1.04 -0.05 -14.81
C PRO A 95 0.01 -0.64 -13.86
N ARG A 96 0.41 0.16 -12.86
CA ARG A 96 1.29 -0.27 -11.76
C ARG A 96 0.53 -0.15 -10.43
N PHE A 97 0.53 -1.22 -9.65
CA PHE A 97 -0.07 -1.20 -8.32
C PHE A 97 0.59 -2.21 -7.39
N VAL A 98 0.29 -2.07 -6.11
CA VAL A 98 0.79 -2.93 -5.04
C VAL A 98 -0.41 -3.47 -4.28
N LEU A 99 -0.48 -4.79 -4.11
CA LEU A 99 -1.51 -5.47 -3.33
C LEU A 99 -0.90 -5.94 -2.01
N THR A 100 -1.64 -5.76 -0.92
CA THR A 100 -1.30 -6.34 0.39
C THR A 100 -2.39 -7.35 0.73
N PRO A 101 -2.07 -8.66 0.86
CA PRO A 101 -3.04 -9.64 1.33
C PRO A 101 -3.51 -9.28 2.73
N ILE A 102 -4.83 -9.25 2.94
CA ILE A 102 -5.44 -8.92 4.22
C ILE A 102 -5.90 -10.19 4.91
N ARG A 103 -6.86 -10.88 4.30
CA ARG A 103 -7.46 -12.13 4.77
C ARG A 103 -7.90 -13.00 3.61
N ILE A 104 -7.91 -14.31 3.85
CA ILE A 104 -8.48 -15.31 2.95
C ILE A 104 -9.58 -16.04 3.72
N PHE A 105 -10.74 -16.17 3.08
CA PHE A 105 -11.87 -16.92 3.59
C PHE A 105 -12.02 -18.23 2.83
N GLU A 106 -12.57 -19.23 3.50
CA GLU A 106 -12.80 -20.56 2.92
C GLU A 106 -13.83 -20.55 1.77
N GLY A 107 -14.88 -19.73 1.87
CA GLY A 107 -15.99 -19.71 0.93
C GLY A 107 -16.01 -18.47 0.02
N ALA A 108 -16.95 -18.49 -0.93
CA ALA A 108 -17.22 -17.35 -1.78
C ALA A 108 -17.86 -16.21 -0.95
N PHE A 109 -17.12 -15.12 -0.76
CA PHE A 109 -17.56 -13.93 -0.02
C PHE A 109 -17.87 -14.16 1.47
N GLY A 110 -17.44 -15.26 2.07
CA GLY A 110 -17.67 -15.57 3.48
C GLY A 110 -17.03 -16.88 3.93
N GLY A 111 -17.36 -17.33 5.15
CA GLY A 111 -16.80 -18.55 5.76
C GLY A 111 -15.70 -18.28 6.77
N ALA A 112 -15.06 -19.36 7.25
CA ALA A 112 -13.99 -19.26 8.23
C ALA A 112 -12.76 -18.54 7.64
N THR A 113 -12.05 -17.80 8.48
CA THR A 113 -10.79 -17.16 8.08
C THR A 113 -9.69 -18.20 8.09
N VAL A 114 -9.16 -18.53 6.91
CA VAL A 114 -8.08 -19.52 6.74
C VAL A 114 -6.69 -18.86 6.77
N PHE A 115 -6.62 -17.56 6.46
CA PHE A 115 -5.41 -16.77 6.58
C PHE A 115 -5.74 -15.34 6.99
N SER A 116 -4.93 -14.77 7.88
CA SER A 116 -4.99 -13.36 8.26
C SER A 116 -3.57 -12.82 8.35
N ASN A 117 -3.28 -11.74 7.61
CA ASN A 117 -1.97 -11.12 7.62
C ASN A 117 -1.75 -10.37 8.96
N PRO A 118 -0.76 -10.75 9.78
CA PRO A 118 -0.49 -10.08 11.06
C PRO A 118 0.13 -8.69 10.90
N GLU A 119 0.80 -8.43 9.77
CA GLU A 119 1.49 -7.15 9.49
C GLU A 119 0.55 -6.08 8.93
N PHE A 120 -0.65 -6.48 8.48
CA PHE A 120 -1.60 -5.55 7.89
C PHE A 120 -2.29 -4.69 8.94
N ILE A 121 -1.97 -3.40 8.93
CA ILE A 121 -2.68 -2.39 9.71
C ILE A 121 -3.60 -1.60 8.78
N THR A 122 -4.87 -1.47 9.17
CA THR A 122 -5.83 -0.68 8.38
C THR A 122 -5.43 0.80 8.35
N PRO A 123 -5.61 1.50 7.22
CA PRO A 123 -5.37 2.95 7.15
C PRO A 123 -6.21 3.74 8.15
N ALA A 124 -7.41 3.24 8.50
CA ALA A 124 -8.26 3.84 9.52
C ALA A 124 -7.64 3.74 10.92
N ALA A 125 -7.05 2.59 11.28
CA ALA A 125 -6.35 2.42 12.54
C ALA A 125 -5.14 3.37 12.63
N ILE A 126 -4.35 3.49 11.55
CA ILE A 126 -3.21 4.43 11.49
C ILE A 126 -3.69 5.87 11.70
N ARG A 127 -4.73 6.31 10.98
CA ARG A 127 -5.30 7.66 11.15
C ARG A 127 -5.83 7.89 12.57
N SER A 128 -6.45 6.88 13.17
CA SER A 128 -6.94 6.96 14.55
C SER A 128 -5.80 7.11 15.55
N GLN A 129 -4.72 6.34 15.39
CA GLN A 129 -3.52 6.45 16.22
C GLN A 129 -2.89 7.85 16.13
N PHE A 130 -2.75 8.42 14.93
CA PHE A 130 -2.25 9.79 14.76
C PHE A 130 -3.15 10.82 15.46
N LYS A 131 -4.47 10.72 15.32
CA LYS A 131 -5.41 11.62 16.01
C LYS A 131 -5.31 11.49 17.53
N ARG A 132 -5.20 10.27 18.04
CA ARG A 132 -5.04 10.00 19.48
C ARG A 132 -3.76 10.61 20.03
N ALA A 133 -2.63 10.42 19.35
CA ALA A 133 -1.35 11.00 19.74
C ALA A 133 -1.38 12.54 19.76
N GLN A 134 -2.08 13.17 18.81
CA GLN A 134 -2.31 14.62 18.82
C GLN A 134 -3.20 15.05 20.01
N GLY A 135 -4.24 14.28 20.32
CA GLY A 135 -5.10 14.51 21.48
C GLY A 135 -4.35 14.38 22.81
N GLU A 136 -3.44 13.42 22.94
CA GLU A 136 -2.60 13.22 24.12
C GLU A 136 -1.65 14.41 24.34
N LYS A 137 -1.03 14.94 23.28
CA LYS A 137 -0.22 16.17 23.35
C LYS A 137 -1.05 17.37 23.82
N TYR A 138 -2.29 17.51 23.33
CA TYR A 138 -3.19 18.56 23.77
C TYR A 138 -3.56 18.42 25.25
N ARG A 139 -3.89 17.20 25.68
CA ARG A 139 -4.22 16.88 27.08
C ARG A 139 -3.06 17.20 28.01
N ALA A 140 -1.85 16.75 27.70
CA ALA A 140 -0.65 17.04 28.49
C ALA A 140 -0.39 18.55 28.60
N ARG A 141 -0.63 19.33 27.54
CA ARG A 141 -0.53 20.79 27.59
C ARG A 141 -1.55 21.41 28.53
N LYS A 142 -2.79 20.90 28.54
CA LYS A 142 -3.86 21.39 29.43
C LYS A 142 -3.60 21.02 30.90
N GLU A 143 -3.14 19.80 31.16
CA GLU A 143 -2.74 19.37 32.51
C GLU A 143 -1.58 20.23 33.03
N SER A 144 -0.53 20.46 32.23
CA SER A 144 0.58 21.35 32.62
C SER A 144 0.13 22.80 32.85
N GLN A 145 -0.84 23.31 32.08
CA GLN A 145 -1.41 24.65 32.30
C GLN A 145 -2.18 24.71 33.63
N ALA A 146 -2.97 23.68 33.94
CA ALA A 146 -3.72 23.59 35.19
C ALA A 146 -2.78 23.49 36.41
N GLU A 147 -1.75 22.64 36.34
CA GLU A 147 -0.73 22.53 37.39
C GLU A 147 0.02 23.85 37.63
N ARG A 148 0.35 24.60 36.56
CA ARG A 148 0.96 25.93 36.70
C ARG A 148 0.03 26.92 37.39
N GLY A 149 -1.27 26.85 37.12
CA GLY A 149 -2.29 27.64 37.81
C GLY A 149 -2.33 27.31 39.30
N ALA A 150 -2.47 26.02 39.64
CA ALA A 150 -2.49 25.56 41.02
C ALA A 150 -1.21 25.96 41.79
N ARG A 151 -0.02 25.79 41.19
CA ARG A 151 1.25 26.24 41.80
C ARG A 151 1.32 27.75 42.00
N ARG A 152 0.67 28.55 41.16
CA ARG A 152 0.63 30.00 41.31
C ARG A 152 -0.27 30.39 42.48
N ASP A 153 -1.42 29.72 42.62
CA ASP A 153 -2.36 29.97 43.70
C ASP A 153 -1.78 29.52 45.05
N GLU A 154 -1.12 28.36 45.11
CA GLU A 154 -0.42 27.88 46.31
C GLU A 154 0.72 28.81 46.75
N ARG A 155 1.42 29.44 45.78
CA ARG A 155 2.47 30.42 46.06
C ARG A 155 1.95 31.82 46.41
N ARG A 156 0.63 32.04 46.38
CA ARG A 156 0.05 33.31 46.75
C ARG A 156 0.27 33.52 48.24
N ARG A 157 1.12 34.48 48.60
CA ARG A 157 1.35 34.86 49.98
C ARG A 157 0.17 35.68 50.48
N ASP A 158 -0.18 35.49 51.75
CA ASP A 158 -1.16 36.33 52.43
C ASP A 158 -0.65 37.77 52.49
N GLU A 159 -1.58 38.72 52.44
CA GLU A 159 -1.24 40.14 52.54
C GLU A 159 -0.76 40.47 53.95
N ASP A 160 0.46 41.03 54.02
CA ASP A 160 1.10 41.51 55.23
C ASP A 160 0.14 42.40 56.04
N GLU A 161 -0.04 42.08 57.33
CA GLU A 161 -0.97 42.77 58.22
C GLU A 161 -0.59 44.24 58.43
N LEU A 162 0.70 44.58 58.26
CA LEU A 162 1.21 45.95 58.37
C LEU A 162 1.25 46.69 57.02
N ALA A 163 0.68 46.12 55.96
CA ALA A 163 0.65 46.79 54.66
C ALA A 163 -0.18 48.08 54.70
N VAL A 164 0.33 49.14 54.08
CA VAL A 164 -0.29 50.49 54.04
C VAL A 164 -1.76 50.45 53.60
N ARG A 165 -2.13 49.54 52.69
CA ARG A 165 -3.53 49.35 52.24
C ARG A 165 -4.48 48.81 53.31
N LYS A 166 -4.01 48.04 54.29
CA LYS A 166 -4.80 47.50 55.41
C LYS A 166 -4.83 48.46 56.61
N VAL A 167 -3.73 49.18 56.83
CA VAL A 167 -3.55 50.04 58.02
C VAL A 167 -4.20 51.41 57.86
N PHE A 168 -4.29 51.93 56.63
CA PHE A 168 -4.79 53.28 56.35
C PHE A 168 -6.09 53.29 55.51
N SER A 169 -6.84 52.18 55.48
CA SER A 169 -8.20 52.12 54.92
C SER A 169 -9.26 52.47 55.96
#